data_AF-A0A6M3J1H7-F1
#
_entry.id   AF-A0A6M3J1H7-F1
#
_cell.length_a   1.000
_cell.length_b   1.000
_cell.length_c   1.000
_cell.angle_alpha   90.00
_cell.angle_beta   90.00
_cell.angle_gamma   90.00
#
_symmetry.space_group_name_H-M   'P 1'
#
loop_
_entity.id
_entity.type
_entity.pdbx_description
1 polymer ?
#
loop_
_entity_poly.entity_id
_entity_poly.type
_entity_poly.pdbx_seq_one_letter_code
_entity_poly.pdbx_strand_id
1 'polypeptide(L)'
;MRKILNDLSDHYADVDKNHRSILAYAEMEKHPGWNTHKEMLMLCRGQIAEELLSKRFTELDATEKDVQQRAYSMVDDFIKFLLAPLQQAKKKAAYLQQGRMQREQFRQGFDREMTNRK
;
A
#
# COMPACT_ATOMS: atom_id res chain seq x y z
N MET A 1 -9.77 5.58 17.10
CA MET A 1 -8.54 5.19 16.38
C MET A 1 -8.07 3.77 16.66
N ARG A 2 -7.89 3.34 17.93
CA ARG A 2 -7.44 1.98 18.28
C ARG A 2 -8.32 0.85 17.72
N LYS A 3 -9.64 1.06 17.68
CA LYS A 3 -10.62 0.11 17.13
C LYS A 3 -10.46 -0.10 15.62
N ILE A 4 -10.32 0.98 14.84
CA ILE A 4 -10.13 0.91 13.38
C ILE A 4 -8.81 0.23 13.03
N LEU A 5 -7.74 0.49 13.78
CA LEU A 5 -6.44 -0.18 13.60
C LEU A 5 -6.49 -1.66 13.96
N ASN A 6 -7.24 -2.04 15.00
CA ASN A 6 -7.47 -3.43 15.36
C ASN A 6 -8.36 -4.14 14.32
N ASP A 7 -9.42 -3.50 13.84
CA ASP A 7 -10.30 -4.06 12.81
C ASP A 7 -9.53 -4.28 11.48
N LEU A 8 -8.63 -3.36 11.12
CA LEU A 8 -7.71 -3.52 9.98
C LEU A 8 -6.70 -4.65 10.22
N SER A 9 -6.15 -4.76 11.44
CA SER A 9 -5.22 -5.82 11.82
C SER A 9 -5.88 -7.20 11.75
N ASP A 10 -7.12 -7.33 12.24
CA ASP A 10 -7.92 -8.56 12.22
C ASP A 10 -8.33 -8.93 10.79
N HIS A 11 -8.60 -7.95 9.92
CA HIS A 11 -8.80 -8.20 8.48
C HIS A 11 -7.55 -8.77 7.80
N TYR A 12 -6.36 -8.40 8.27
CA TYR A 12 -5.09 -8.92 7.76
C TYR A 12 -4.72 -10.30 8.32
N ALA A 13 -5.27 -10.69 9.47
CA ALA A 13 -4.97 -11.96 10.13
C ALA A 13 -5.78 -13.15 9.57
N ASP A 14 -6.98 -12.89 9.04
CA ASP A 14 -7.87 -13.91 8.51
C ASP A 14 -7.63 -14.13 7.00
N VAL A 15 -6.90 -15.20 6.68
CA VAL A 15 -6.48 -15.56 5.31
C VAL A 15 -7.68 -15.74 4.36
N ASP A 16 -8.80 -16.27 4.85
CA ASP A 16 -10.01 -16.52 4.05
C ASP A 16 -10.80 -15.24 3.78
N LYS A 17 -10.82 -14.29 4.72
CA LYS A 17 -11.37 -12.95 4.47
C LYS A 17 -10.50 -12.18 3.49
N ASN A 18 -9.18 -12.26 3.62
CA ASN A 18 -8.27 -11.65 2.65
C ASN A 18 -8.44 -12.24 1.25
N HIS A 19 -8.59 -13.56 1.13
CA HIS A 19 -8.83 -14.22 -0.15
C HIS A 19 -10.16 -13.78 -0.79
N ARG A 20 -11.24 -13.70 0.00
CA ARG A 20 -12.54 -13.19 -0.47
C ARG A 20 -12.47 -11.72 -0.89
N SER A 21 -11.78 -10.87 -0.12
CA SER A 21 -11.55 -9.47 -0.50
C SER A 21 -10.74 -9.35 -1.78
N ILE A 22 -9.72 -10.19 -1.99
CA ILE A 22 -8.94 -10.24 -3.24
C ILE A 22 -9.84 -10.59 -4.44
N LEU A 23 -10.70 -11.61 -4.31
CA LEU A 23 -11.64 -12.01 -5.37
C LEU A 23 -12.66 -10.91 -5.67
N ALA A 24 -13.26 -10.31 -4.64
CA ALA A 24 -14.19 -9.20 -4.80
C ALA A 24 -13.56 -7.98 -5.49
N TYR A 25 -12.31 -7.65 -5.16
CA TYR A 25 -11.57 -6.60 -5.85
C TYR A 25 -11.27 -6.94 -7.32
N ALA A 26 -10.91 -8.19 -7.61
CA ALA A 26 -10.68 -8.63 -9.00
C ALA A 26 -11.95 -8.61 -9.86
N GLU A 27 -13.12 -8.78 -9.24
CA GLU A 27 -14.42 -8.61 -9.90
C GLU A 27 -14.79 -7.14 -10.07
N MET A 28 -14.58 -6.31 -9.04
CA MET A 28 -14.76 -4.85 -9.12
C MET A 28 -13.90 -4.24 -10.23
N GLU A 29 -12.70 -4.77 -10.47
CA GLU A 29 -11.82 -4.30 -11.55
C GLU A 29 -12.46 -4.34 -12.94
N LYS A 30 -13.43 -5.24 -13.14
CA LYS A 30 -14.16 -5.45 -14.40
C LYS A 30 -15.45 -4.63 -14.48
N HIS A 31 -15.88 -4.02 -13.38
CA HIS A 31 -17.12 -3.25 -13.32
C HIS A 31 -16.97 -1.90 -14.05
N PRO A 32 -17.89 -1.48 -14.93
CA PRO A 32 -17.78 -0.21 -15.66
C PRO A 32 -17.59 1.02 -14.76
N GLY A 33 -18.32 1.07 -13.63
CA GLY A 33 -18.19 2.14 -12.64
C GLY A 33 -16.82 2.22 -11.97
N TRP A 34 -16.04 1.13 -11.98
CA TRP A 34 -14.67 1.17 -11.48
C TRP A 34 -13.72 1.91 -12.41
N ASN A 35 -13.92 1.86 -13.73
CA ASN A 35 -13.14 2.66 -14.67
C ASN A 35 -13.39 4.15 -14.48
N THR A 36 -14.67 4.56 -14.35
CA THR A 36 -15.02 5.94 -14.02
C THR A 36 -14.39 6.37 -12.68
N HIS A 37 -14.39 5.51 -11.67
CA HIS A 37 -13.73 5.79 -10.39
C HIS A 37 -12.22 6.01 -10.55
N LYS A 38 -11.52 5.14 -11.30
CA LYS A 38 -10.08 5.31 -11.60
C LYS A 38 -9.81 6.63 -12.31
N GLU A 39 -10.62 6.97 -13.31
CA GLU A 39 -10.47 8.22 -14.07
C GLU A 39 -10.59 9.43 -13.14
N MET A 40 -11.59 9.46 -12.27
CA MET A 40 -11.77 10.54 -11.28
C MET A 40 -10.60 10.63 -10.30
N LEU A 41 -10.11 9.49 -9.80
CA LEU A 41 -8.92 9.46 -8.94
C LEU A 41 -7.67 9.96 -9.65
N MET A 42 -7.48 9.60 -10.92
CA MET A 42 -6.36 10.07 -11.74
C MET A 42 -6.46 11.56 -12.06
N LEU A 43 -7.68 12.09 -12.28
CA LEU A 43 -7.91 13.54 -12.43
C LEU A 43 -7.51 14.29 -11.16
N CYS A 44 -7.89 13.81 -9.97
CA CYS A 44 -7.47 14.42 -8.70
C CYS A 44 -5.94 14.44 -8.56
N ARG A 45 -5.24 13.36 -8.92
CA ARG A 45 -3.75 13.36 -8.92
C ARG A 45 -3.18 14.35 -9.93
N GLY A 46 -3.78 14.46 -11.11
CA GLY A 46 -3.41 15.43 -12.13
C GLY A 46 -3.53 16.87 -11.63
N GLN A 47 -4.63 17.20 -10.96
CA GLN A 47 -4.86 18.53 -10.37
C GLN A 47 -3.84 18.88 -9.28
N ILE A 48 -3.45 17.91 -8.44
CA ILE A 48 -2.39 18.09 -7.45
C ILE A 48 -1.06 18.42 -8.14
N ALA A 49 -0.72 17.67 -9.20
CA ALA A 49 0.51 17.92 -9.95
C ALA A 49 0.50 19.29 -10.65
N GLU A 50 -0.62 19.66 -11.26
CA GLU A 50 -0.83 20.97 -11.88
C GLU A 50 -0.64 22.11 -10.87
N GLU A 51 -1.23 21.97 -9.68
CA GLU A 51 -1.08 22.95 -8.60
C GLU A 51 0.36 23.09 -8.13
N LEU A 52 1.07 21.97 -7.92
CA LEU A 52 2.49 21.97 -7.52
C LEU A 52 3.42 22.58 -8.57
N LEU A 53 3.01 22.58 -9.84
CA LEU A 53 3.71 23.21 -10.95
C LEU A 53 3.20 24.64 -11.24
N SER A 54 2.16 25.09 -10.53
CA SER A 54 1.52 26.38 -10.77
C SER A 54 2.40 27.54 -10.31
N LYS A 55 2.23 28.68 -10.96
CA LYS A 55 2.85 29.94 -10.54
C LYS A 55 2.49 30.29 -9.08
N ARG A 56 1.23 30.07 -8.70
CA ARG A 56 0.74 30.27 -7.33
C ARG A 56 1.59 29.53 -6.31
N PHE A 57 1.85 28.24 -6.55
CA PHE A 57 2.68 27.44 -5.65
C PHE A 57 4.14 27.92 -5.62
N THR A 58 4.71 28.31 -6.77
CA THR A 58 6.10 28.78 -6.81
C THR A 58 6.33 30.09 -6.05
N GLU A 59 5.30 30.92 -5.91
CA GLU A 59 5.34 32.21 -5.21
C GLU A 59 5.14 32.10 -3.69
N LEU A 60 4.70 30.93 -3.19
CA LEU A 60 4.57 30.68 -1.75
C LEU A 60 5.91 30.72 -1.03
N ASP A 61 5.86 31.04 0.27
CA ASP A 61 7.03 30.94 1.11
C ASP A 61 7.42 29.46 1.38
N ALA A 62 8.62 29.26 1.94
CA ALA A 62 9.15 27.91 2.17
C ALA A 62 8.29 27.08 3.15
N THR A 63 7.69 27.71 4.15
CA THR A 63 6.86 27.04 5.15
C THR A 63 5.53 26.61 4.54
N GLU A 64 4.89 27.50 3.77
CA GLU A 64 3.64 27.19 3.08
C GLU A 64 3.82 26.08 2.04
N LYS A 65 4.93 26.12 1.28
CA LYS A 65 5.31 25.05 0.34
C LYS A 65 5.41 23.69 1.03
N ASP A 66 6.11 23.64 2.16
CA ASP A 66 6.31 22.40 2.91
C ASP A 66 5.00 21.86 3.50
N VAL A 67 4.13 22.73 4.02
CA VAL A 67 2.80 22.32 4.50
C VAL A 67 1.95 21.75 3.36
N GLN A 68 1.90 22.44 2.23
CA GLN A 68 1.07 22.04 1.08
C GLN A 68 1.62 20.76 0.42
N GLN A 69 2.95 20.62 0.29
CA GLN A 69 3.58 19.39 -0.20
C GLN A 69 3.27 18.19 0.69
N ARG A 70 3.32 18.34 2.02
CA ARG A 70 2.95 17.26 2.95
C ARG A 70 1.49 16.87 2.82
N ALA A 71 0.59 17.85 2.74
CA ALA A 71 -0.83 17.60 2.54
C ALA A 71 -1.08 16.84 1.22
N TYR A 72 -0.49 17.29 0.11
CA TYR A 72 -0.62 16.61 -1.18
C TYR A 72 0.03 15.24 -1.24
N SER A 73 1.16 15.04 -0.55
CA SER A 73 1.78 13.72 -0.41
C SER A 73 0.84 12.72 0.26
N MET A 74 0.17 13.12 1.35
CA MET A 74 -0.80 12.25 2.04
C MET A 74 -2.00 11.91 1.16
N VAL A 75 -2.51 12.88 0.39
CA VAL A 75 -3.62 12.66 -0.55
C VAL A 75 -3.19 11.74 -1.69
N ASP A 76 -2.01 11.95 -2.28
CA ASP A 76 -1.46 11.11 -3.35
C ASP A 76 -1.27 9.66 -2.89
N ASP A 77 -0.75 9.45 -1.68
CA ASP A 77 -0.62 8.11 -1.09
C ASP A 77 -1.98 7.44 -0.85
N PHE A 78 -2.98 8.20 -0.42
CA PHE A 78 -4.35 7.68 -0.28
C PHE A 78 -4.95 7.30 -1.64
N ILE A 79 -4.77 8.14 -2.68
CA ILE A 79 -5.25 7.82 -4.02
C ILE A 79 -4.53 6.58 -4.59
N LYS A 80 -3.21 6.46 -4.41
CA LYS A 80 -2.46 5.24 -4.80
C LYS A 80 -3.00 4.00 -4.10
N PHE A 81 -3.35 4.11 -2.83
CA PHE A 81 -4.00 3.02 -2.11
C PHE A 81 -5.37 2.67 -2.72
N LEU A 82 -6.21 3.66 -3.04
CA LEU A 82 -7.52 3.41 -3.66
C LEU A 82 -7.41 2.83 -5.07
N LEU A 83 -6.42 3.23 -5.86
CA LEU A 83 -6.18 2.69 -7.21
C LEU A 83 -5.64 1.26 -7.20
N ALA A 84 -4.88 0.88 -6.17
CA ALA A 84 -4.24 -0.42 -6.10
C ALA A 84 -4.21 -0.98 -4.65
N PRO A 85 -5.37 -1.18 -4.01
CA PRO A 85 -5.44 -1.57 -2.60
C PRO A 85 -4.81 -2.95 -2.37
N LEU A 86 -4.92 -3.84 -3.36
CA LEU A 86 -4.31 -5.16 -3.35
C LEU A 86 -2.79 -5.15 -3.58
N GLN A 87 -2.20 -4.10 -4.16
CA GLN A 87 -0.75 -4.05 -4.33
C GLN A 87 -0.03 -3.97 -2.98
N GLN A 88 -0.57 -3.23 -2.01
CA GLN A 88 0.01 -3.19 -0.67
C GLN A 88 -0.11 -4.55 0.03
N ALA A 89 -1.26 -5.23 -0.10
CA ALA A 89 -1.44 -6.58 0.42
C ALA A 89 -0.47 -7.58 -0.24
N LYS A 90 -0.28 -7.51 -1.57
CA LYS A 90 0.69 -8.33 -2.31
C LYS A 90 2.14 -8.06 -1.88
N LYS A 91 2.53 -6.79 -1.73
CA LYS A 91 3.88 -6.41 -1.25
C LYS A 91 4.13 -6.93 0.17
N LYS A 92 3.15 -6.78 1.07
CA LYS A 92 3.24 -7.29 2.45
C LYS A 92 3.31 -8.81 2.50
N ALA A 93 2.51 -9.51 1.69
CA ALA A 93 2.56 -10.96 1.58
C ALA A 93 3.93 -11.45 1.07
N ALA A 94 4.47 -10.82 0.03
CA ALA A 94 5.80 -11.13 -0.49
C ALA A 94 6.91 -10.91 0.56
N TYR A 95 6.85 -9.80 1.30
CA TYR A 95 7.81 -9.51 2.38
C TYR A 95 7.76 -10.55 3.51
N LEU A 96 6.55 -10.93 3.95
CA LEU A 96 6.37 -11.98 4.97
C LEU A 96 6.88 -13.35 4.48
N GLN A 97 6.66 -13.69 3.22
CA GLN A 97 7.16 -14.92 2.61
C GLN A 97 8.69 -14.94 2.55
N GLN A 98 9.33 -13.84 2.15
CA GLN A 98 10.79 -13.71 2.17
C GLN A 98 11.36 -13.88 3.59
N GLY A 99 10.73 -13.25 4.59
CA GLY A 99 11.15 -13.40 5.99
C GLY A 99 10.93 -14.81 6.56
N ARG A 100 10.03 -15.62 5.98
CA ARG A 100 9.89 -17.04 6.34
C ARG A 100 11.00 -17.89 5.72
N MET A 101 11.28 -17.69 4.42
CA MET A 101 12.35 -18.41 3.71
C MET A 101 13.73 -18.16 4.34
N GLN A 102 14.03 -16.91 4.73
CA GLN A 102 15.30 -16.60 5.40
C GLN A 102 15.45 -17.32 6.75
N ARG A 103 14.35 -17.43 7.51
CA ARG A 103 14.35 -18.16 8.81
C ARG A 103 14.53 -19.66 8.63
N GLU A 104 13.91 -20.24 7.60
CA GLU A 104 14.09 -21.65 7.25
C GLU A 104 15.51 -21.95 6.78
N GLN A 105 16.10 -21.09 5.96
CA GLN A 105 17.51 -21.21 5.53
C GLN A 105 18.47 -21.13 6.72
N PHE A 106 18.24 -20.20 7.65
CA PHE A 106 19.07 -20.06 8.84
C PHE A 106 18.97 -21.31 9.74
N ARG A 107 17.76 -21.83 9.93
CA ARG A 107 17.52 -23.06 10.70
C ARG A 107 18.20 -24.28 10.05
N GLN A 108 18.07 -24.44 8.73
CA GLN A 108 18.72 -25.52 7.99
C GLN A 108 20.26 -25.43 8.03
N GLY A 109 20.81 -24.21 7.99
CA GLY A 109 22.25 -23.98 8.17
C GLY A 109 22.73 -24.38 9.57
N PHE A 110 22.00 -23.97 10.61
CA PHE A 110 22.30 -24.30 11.99
C PHE A 110 22.20 -25.81 12.28
N ASP A 111 21.15 -26.46 11.80
CA ASP A 111 20.95 -27.91 11.97
C ASP A 111 22.07 -28.72 11.28
N ARG A 112 22.57 -28.28 10.11
CA ARG A 112 23.71 -28.90 9.43
C ARG A 112 25.02 -28.75 10.20
N GLU A 113 25.29 -27.57 10.75
CA GLU A 113 26.48 -27.36 11.60
C GLU A 113 26.45 -28.20 12.87
N MET A 114 25.28 -28.36 13.50
CA MET A 114 25.11 -29.19 14.68
C MET A 114 25.27 -30.69 14.39
N THR A 115 24.89 -31.13 13.18
CA THR A 115 25.01 -32.53 12.76
C THR A 115 26.47 -32.91 12.42
N ASN A 116 27.25 -31.97 11.86
CA ASN A 116 28.67 -32.17 11.54
C ASN A 116 29.62 -32.08 12.75
N ARG A 117 29.11 -31.76 13.95
CA ARG A 117 29.88 -31.65 15.20
C ARG A 117 29.75 -32.87 16.13
N LYS A 118 29.05 -33.93 15.69
CA LYS A 118 28.97 -35.24 16.38
C LYS A 118 29.78 -36.27 15.63
#